data_AF-A0A1F8Q6T1-F1
#
_entry.id   AF-A0A1F8Q6T1-F1
#
_cell.length_a   1.000
_cell.length_b   1.000
_cell.length_c   1.000
_cell.angle_alpha   90.00
_cell.angle_beta   90.00
_cell.angle_gamma   90.00
#
_symmetry.space_group_name_H-M   'P 1'
#
loop_
_entity.id
_entity.type
_entity.pdbx_description
1 polymer ?
#
loop_
_entity_poly.entity_id
_entity_poly.type
_entity_poly.pdbx_seq_one_letter_code
_entity_poly.pdbx_strand_id
1 'polypeptide(L)'
;MTFSDEPKRRKPISKSEWEVIKASHNYSCVICGKTEKKVGILVQAHIKANSRGGSQVLPMCATHHEMYDRGLLSAAQLKKIGLTKKSSAKLVPKQKKKETYFDGSEVV
;
A
#
# COMPACT_ATOMS: atom_id res chain seq x y z
N MET A 1 15.27 -2.65 35.99
CA MET A 1 14.72 -1.52 35.21
C MET A 1 13.89 -2.11 34.08
N THR A 2 12.58 -2.20 34.27
CA THR A 2 11.64 -2.65 33.23
C THR A 2 11.36 -1.48 32.30
N PHE A 3 11.95 -1.49 31.11
CA PHE A 3 11.58 -0.56 30.05
C PHE A 3 10.19 -0.96 29.57
N SER A 4 9.18 -0.19 29.98
CA SER A 4 7.82 -0.33 29.46
C SER A 4 7.84 -0.12 27.95
N ASP A 5 7.73 -1.21 27.20
CA ASP A 5 7.51 -1.23 25.75
C ASP A 5 6.06 -0.77 25.49
N GLU A 6 5.76 0.50 25.76
CA GLU A 6 4.51 1.09 25.31
C GLU A 6 4.52 1.11 23.77
N PRO A 7 3.48 0.59 23.09
CA PRO A 7 3.45 0.59 21.64
C PRO A 7 3.39 2.03 21.15
N LYS A 8 4.55 2.54 20.70
CA LYS A 8 4.74 3.90 20.20
C LYS A 8 3.74 4.14 19.05
N ARG A 9 2.65 4.87 19.33
CA ARG A 9 1.63 5.21 18.32
C ARG A 9 2.33 5.91 17.17
N ARG A 10 2.31 5.30 16.00
CA ARG A 10 2.97 5.83 14.81
C ARG A 10 2.24 7.08 14.37
N LYS A 11 2.98 8.17 14.21
CA LYS A 11 2.40 9.42 13.70
C LYS A 11 1.92 9.18 12.27
N PRO A 12 0.67 9.54 11.95
CA PRO A 12 0.23 9.54 10.57
C PRO A 12 1.07 10.54 9.77
N ILE A 13 1.26 10.25 8.49
CA ILE A 13 1.95 11.17 7.58
C ILE A 13 1.16 12.47 7.52
N SER A 14 1.83 13.57 7.83
CA SER A 14 1.24 14.90 7.78
C SER A 14 0.93 15.31 6.33
N LYS A 15 -0.02 16.24 6.16
CA LYS A 15 -0.35 16.76 4.82
C LYS A 15 0.87 17.38 4.13
N SER A 16 1.73 18.07 4.88
CA SER A 16 2.97 18.67 4.36
C SER A 16 3.97 17.60 3.89
N GLU A 17 4.21 16.56 4.69
CA GLU A 17 5.06 15.43 4.27
C GLU A 17 4.51 14.75 3.03
N TRP A 18 3.19 14.61 2.92
CA TRP A 18 2.56 14.03 1.74
C TRP A 18 2.80 14.87 0.48
N GLU A 19 2.68 16.19 0.57
CA GLU A 19 2.99 17.08 -0.56
C GLU A 19 4.46 16.99 -0.97
N VAL A 20 5.39 16.88 -0.02
CA VAL A 20 6.82 16.67 -0.31
C VAL A 20 7.05 15.36 -1.06
N ILE A 21 6.40 14.28 -0.64
CA ILE A 21 6.49 12.97 -1.32
C ILE A 21 5.89 13.04 -2.73
N LYS A 22 4.75 13.71 -2.91
CA LYS A 22 4.21 13.92 -4.26
C LYS A 22 5.17 14.72 -5.13
N ALA A 23 5.76 15.79 -4.60
CA ALA A 23 6.72 16.62 -5.31
C ALA A 23 7.97 15.83 -5.72
N SER A 24 8.52 14.98 -4.86
CA SER A 24 9.69 14.14 -5.19
C SER A 24 9.41 13.13 -6.31
N HIS A 25 8.14 12.81 -6.55
CA HIS A 25 7.67 11.95 -7.64
C HIS A 25 7.03 12.74 -8.79
N ASN A 26 7.29 14.05 -8.90
CA ASN A 26 6.73 14.93 -9.94
C ASN A 26 5.20 14.88 -10.03
N TYR A 27 4.53 14.74 -8.88
CA TYR A 27 3.08 14.57 -8.79
C TYR A 27 2.57 13.48 -9.73
N SER A 28 3.29 12.35 -9.79
CA SER A 28 2.98 11.24 -10.71
C SER A 28 2.93 9.90 -10.01
N CYS A 29 2.18 8.98 -10.62
CA CYS A 29 2.12 7.60 -10.17
C CYS A 29 3.46 6.90 -10.43
N VAL A 30 4.08 6.34 -9.39
CA VAL A 30 5.39 5.66 -9.48
C VAL A 30 5.39 4.46 -10.46
N ILE A 31 4.22 3.87 -10.73
CA ILE A 31 4.11 2.70 -11.61
C ILE A 31 3.97 3.09 -13.09
N CYS A 32 3.02 3.97 -13.42
CA CYS A 32 2.68 4.32 -14.80
C CYS A 32 3.18 5.69 -15.25
N GLY A 33 3.75 6.50 -14.36
CA GLY A 33 4.28 7.83 -14.65
C GLY A 33 3.22 8.88 -14.99
N LYS A 34 1.92 8.54 -14.96
CA LYS A 34 0.85 9.51 -15.21
C LYS A 34 0.76 10.48 -14.04
N THR A 35 0.63 11.76 -14.34
CA THR A 35 0.52 12.84 -13.36
C THR A 35 -0.86 12.87 -12.70
N GLU A 36 -0.95 13.47 -11.50
CA GLU A 36 -2.18 13.68 -10.74
C GLU A 36 -3.26 14.34 -11.60
N LYS A 37 -2.89 15.35 -12.41
CA LYS A 37 -3.80 16.00 -13.38
C LYS A 37 -4.49 15.03 -14.35
N LYS A 38 -3.82 13.93 -14.73
CA LYS A 38 -4.33 12.95 -15.69
C LYS A 38 -5.11 11.81 -15.03
N VAL A 39 -4.76 11.44 -13.79
CA VAL A 39 -5.41 10.34 -13.05
C VAL A 39 -6.43 10.82 -12.02
N GLY A 40 -6.58 12.13 -11.84
CA GLY A 40 -7.44 12.76 -10.85
C GLY A 40 -6.74 12.91 -9.51
N ILE A 41 -6.52 11.81 -8.80
CA ILE A 41 -5.98 11.80 -7.44
C ILE A 41 -4.87 10.74 -7.31
N LEU A 42 -3.81 11.11 -6.59
CA LEU A 42 -2.79 10.18 -6.14
C LEU A 42 -3.08 9.71 -4.71
N VAL A 43 -3.09 8.40 -4.53
CA VAL A 43 -3.36 7.71 -3.28
C VAL A 43 -2.05 7.36 -2.59
N GLN A 44 -2.05 7.40 -1.26
CA GLN A 44 -0.93 7.01 -0.41
C GLN A 44 -0.82 5.48 -0.32
N ALA A 45 0.01 4.87 -1.17
CA ALA A 45 0.26 3.43 -1.15
C ALA A 45 1.37 3.07 -0.15
N HIS A 46 1.05 2.29 0.88
CA HIS A 46 2.05 1.79 1.82
C HIS A 46 2.76 0.56 1.26
N ILE A 47 4.09 0.59 1.11
CA ILE A 47 4.85 -0.57 0.60
C ILE A 47 4.69 -1.77 1.56
N LYS A 48 4.89 -1.52 2.85
CA LYS A 48 4.55 -2.47 3.92
C LYS A 48 3.35 -1.90 4.65
N ALA A 49 2.31 -2.70 4.83
CA ALA A 49 1.10 -2.26 5.55
C ALA A 49 1.47 -1.63 6.91
N ASN A 50 0.80 -0.53 7.27
CA ASN A 50 1.05 0.17 8.52
C ASN A 50 0.86 -0.76 9.74
N SER A 51 -0.13 -1.66 9.68
CA SER A 51 -0.36 -2.72 10.69
C SER A 51 0.80 -3.70 10.86
N ARG A 52 1.67 -3.83 9.86
CA ARG A 52 2.91 -4.65 9.89
C ARG A 52 4.16 -3.82 10.10
N GLY A 53 3.97 -2.56 10.45
CA GLY A 53 5.03 -1.66 10.79
C GLY A 53 5.75 -1.02 9.61
N GLY A 54 5.11 -0.89 8.45
CA GLY A 54 5.66 -0.06 7.36
C GLY A 54 5.47 1.44 7.61
N SER A 55 6.45 2.23 7.20
CA SER A 55 6.44 3.70 7.21
C SER A 55 6.61 4.31 5.82
N GLN A 56 7.03 3.51 4.84
CA GLN A 56 7.29 3.96 3.49
C GLN A 56 6.01 4.00 2.67
N VAL A 57 5.68 5.18 2.17
CA VAL A 57 4.57 5.39 1.24
C VAL A 57 5.06 5.87 -0.11
N LEU A 58 4.30 5.54 -1.14
CA LEU A 58 4.55 5.99 -2.51
C LEU A 58 3.25 6.50 -3.14
N PRO A 59 3.33 7.52 -4.02
CA PRO A 59 2.18 7.97 -4.78
C PRO A 59 1.83 7.00 -5.90
N MET A 60 0.59 6.52 -5.87
CA MET A 60 0.02 5.67 -6.92
C MET A 60 -1.34 6.21 -7.35
N CYS A 61 -1.74 5.95 -8.60
CA CYS A 61 -3.13 6.15 -8.99
C CYS A 61 -4.00 5.03 -8.40
N ALA A 62 -5.30 5.29 -8.24
CA ALA A 62 -6.26 4.34 -7.65
C ALA A 62 -6.17 2.94 -8.26
N THR A 63 -6.07 2.85 -9.59
CA THR A 63 -5.97 1.56 -10.30
C THR A 63 -4.72 0.76 -9.91
N HIS A 64 -3.54 1.39 -9.86
CA HIS A 64 -2.32 0.68 -9.50
C HIS A 64 -2.22 0.39 -8.01
N HIS A 65 -2.83 1.23 -7.17
CA HIS A 65 -2.99 0.97 -5.75
C HIS A 65 -3.81 -0.30 -5.52
N GLU A 66 -4.96 -0.42 -6.17
CA GLU A 66 -5.81 -1.62 -6.08
C GLU A 66 -5.11 -2.87 -6.63
N MET A 67 -4.41 -2.75 -7.76
CA MET A 67 -3.60 -3.85 -8.28
C MET A 67 -2.49 -4.27 -7.31
N TYR A 68 -1.87 -3.31 -6.61
CA TYR A 68 -0.83 -3.57 -5.62
C TYR A 68 -1.40 -4.33 -4.42
N ASP A 69 -2.50 -3.85 -3.84
CA ASP A 69 -3.17 -4.48 -2.70
C ASP A 69 -3.62 -5.92 -3.01
N ARG A 70 -4.03 -6.17 -4.26
CA ARG A 70 -4.40 -7.49 -4.77
C ARG A 70 -3.20 -8.36 -5.20
N GLY A 71 -1.98 -7.83 -5.18
CA GLY A 71 -0.79 -8.54 -5.64
C GLY A 71 -0.71 -8.79 -7.15
N LEU A 72 -1.45 -8.02 -7.95
CA LEU A 72 -1.57 -8.16 -9.41
C LEU A 72 -0.51 -7.39 -10.21
N LEU A 73 0.41 -6.68 -9.55
CA LEU A 73 1.49 -5.99 -10.26
C LEU A 73 2.48 -6.98 -10.88
N SER A 74 2.92 -6.67 -12.10
CA SER A 74 3.96 -7.44 -12.79
C SER A 74 5.33 -7.28 -12.12
N ALA A 75 6.28 -8.18 -12.42
CA ALA A 75 7.64 -8.10 -11.87
C ALA A 75 8.34 -6.77 -12.23
N ALA A 76 8.11 -6.26 -13.45
CA ALA A 76 8.68 -4.99 -13.88
C ALA A 76 8.11 -3.80 -13.09
N GLN A 77 6.82 -3.83 -12.78
CA GLN A 77 6.16 -2.80 -11.97
C GLN A 77 6.61 -2.87 -10.49
N LEU A 78 6.74 -4.07 -9.92
CA LEU A 78 7.27 -4.26 -8.57
C LEU A 78 8.72 -3.77 -8.45
N LYS A 79 9.53 -3.95 -9.49
CA LYS A 79 10.91 -3.44 -9.50
C LYS A 79 10.99 -1.91 -9.37
N LYS A 80 10.00 -1.18 -9.92
CA LYS A 80 9.94 0.30 -9.80
C LYS A 80 9.74 0.78 -8.36
N ILE A 81 9.17 -0.06 -7.51
CA ILE A 81 8.95 0.23 -6.08
C ILE A 81 9.94 -0.53 -5.18
N GLY A 82 11.02 -1.06 -5.76
CA GLY A 82 12.07 -1.75 -5.03
C GLY A 82 11.68 -3.14 -4.49
N LEU A 83 10.61 -3.74 -5.01
CA LEU A 83 10.14 -5.06 -4.58
C LEU A 83 10.40 -6.16 -5.61
N THR A 84 10.60 -7.37 -5.11
CA THR A 84 10.58 -8.61 -5.90
C THR A 84 9.21 -9.27 -5.77
N LYS A 85 8.84 -10.16 -6.70
CA LYS A 85 7.60 -10.97 -6.59
C LYS A 85 7.53 -11.76 -5.29
N LYS A 86 8.66 -12.29 -4.81
CA LYS A 86 8.73 -13.04 -3.54
C LYS A 86 8.51 -12.14 -2.33
N SER A 87 9.04 -10.92 -2.35
CA SER A 87 8.85 -9.97 -1.25
C SER A 87 7.44 -9.36 -1.25
N SER A 88 6.87 -9.04 -2.42
CA SER A 88 5.50 -8.53 -2.51
C SER A 88 4.46 -9.56 -2.05
N ALA A 89 4.61 -10.84 -2.43
CA ALA A 89 3.69 -11.91 -2.02
C ALA A 89 3.60 -12.10 -0.49
N LYS A 90 4.67 -11.79 0.26
CA LYS A 90 4.65 -11.82 1.72
C LYS A 90 3.91 -10.63 2.33
N LEU A 91 3.84 -9.51 1.61
CA LEU A 91 3.27 -8.25 2.08
C LEU A 91 1.76 -8.17 1.81
N VAL A 92 1.29 -8.78 0.73
CA VAL A 92 -0.13 -8.86 0.37
C VAL A 92 -0.89 -9.59 1.49
N PRO A 93 -1.99 -9.01 2.02
CA PRO A 93 -2.81 -9.69 3.01
C PRO A 93 -3.42 -10.95 2.40
N LYS A 94 -3.35 -12.07 3.15
CA LYS A 94 -4.07 -13.29 2.78
C LYS A 94 -5.56 -12.97 2.90
N GLN A 95 -6.30 -13.02 1.80
CA GLN A 95 -7.75 -12.91 1.85
C GLN A 95 -8.27 -14.07 2.70
N LYS A 96 -9.03 -13.75 3.76
CA LYS A 96 -9.77 -14.78 4.49
C LYS A 96 -10.79 -15.36 3.51
N LYS A 97 -10.80 -16.68 3.34
CA LYS A 97 -11.93 -17.34 2.65
C LYS A 97 -13.18 -17.01 3.48
N LYS A 98 -14.22 -16.49 2.84
CA LYS A 98 -15.53 -16.41 3.47
C LYS A 98 -15.94 -17.85 3.81
N GLU A 99 -16.20 -18.13 5.08
CA GLU A 99 -16.86 -19.37 5.46
C GLU A 99 -18.32 -19.23 5.05
N THR A 100 -18.74 -20.06 4.10
CA THR A 100 -20.14 -20.24 3.74
C THR A 100 -20.67 -21.43 4.51
N TYR A 101 -21.85 -21.33 5.12
CA TYR A 101 -22.53 -22.52 5.64
C TYR A 101 -22.79 -23.52 4.51
N PHE A 102 -23.00 -24.80 4.85
CA PHE A 102 -23.27 -25.88 3.90
C PHE A 102 -24.52 -25.62 3.03
N ASP A 103 -25.41 -24.73 3.48
CA ASP A 103 -26.64 -24.31 2.79
C ASP A 103 -26.48 -23.06 1.90
N GLY A 104 -25.27 -22.50 1.80
CA GLY A 104 -24.99 -21.31 0.98
C GLY A 104 -25.32 -19.98 1.65
N SER A 105 -25.69 -19.95 2.94
CA SER A 105 -25.83 -18.70 3.69
C SER A 105 -24.46 -18.13 4.12
N GLU A 106 -24.29 -16.80 4.03
CA GLU A 106 -23.08 -16.12 4.51
C GLU A 106 -23.09 -16.04 6.05
N VAL A 107 -22.00 -16.46 6.69
CA VAL A 107 -21.76 -16.21 8.13
C VAL A 107 -21.41 -14.72 8.29
N VAL A 108 -22.28 -13.95 8.94
CA VAL A 108 -22.03 -12.53 9.27
C VAL A 108 -21.07 -12.43 10.46
#